data_AF-A0A0H4X9P3-F1
#
_entry.id   AF-A0A0H4X9P3-F1
#
_cell.length_a   1.000
_cell.length_b   1.000
_cell.length_c   1.000
_cell.angle_alpha   90.00
_cell.angle_beta   90.00
_cell.angle_gamma   90.00
#
_symmetry.space_group_name_H-M   'P 1'
#
loop_
_entity.id
_entity.type
_entity.pdbx_description
1 polymer ?
#
loop_
_entity_poly.entity_id
_entity_poly.type
_entity_poly.pdbx_seq_one_letter_code
_entity_poly.pdbx_strand_id
1 'polypeptide(L)'
;MGDGDSLPGQAEAFLSAHPGASLVALGSGEHAGALNLSPLGVPVTFLPAERNVDLAMRYLSLNQFAFGGIGVPRWVLSDLYLLPGAIGLLRCPARMLSASVQERLGVAGDEPAIGAAYYAAPSLTPGLFIGVSLLSVLPGTGASPWVKALTLQMLRARRLRGVAQWDNPSVRVHSRLGPLRLVGRVPGGHEYGERSFVYESELTDLTRLADAMARRLSLTPTLRVSATDLPALSALLDRAEAGEVLHLVYPGLEAGQVLVREGPLD
;
A
#
# COMPACT_ATOMS: atom_id res chain seq x y z
N MET A 1 -11.20 24.62 5.38
CA MET A 1 -10.30 23.78 4.58
C MET A 1 -10.42 24.28 3.15
N GLY A 2 -9.32 24.66 2.51
CA GLY A 2 -9.33 24.94 1.08
C GLY A 2 -9.44 23.64 0.28
N ASP A 3 -9.77 23.70 -1.00
CA ASP A 3 -9.87 22.49 -1.85
C ASP A 3 -8.57 21.66 -1.86
N GLY A 4 -7.41 22.30 -1.68
CA GLY A 4 -6.11 21.64 -1.55
C GLY A 4 -5.91 20.80 -0.28
N ASP A 5 -6.75 20.97 0.74
CA ASP A 5 -6.69 20.15 1.96
C ASP A 5 -7.42 18.80 1.80
N SER A 6 -8.30 18.69 0.82
CA SER A 6 -9.04 17.46 0.50
C SER A 6 -8.12 16.38 -0.06
N LEU A 7 -8.51 15.10 0.07
CA LEU A 7 -7.71 14.00 -0.50
C LEU A 7 -7.54 14.12 -2.03
N PRO A 8 -8.57 14.49 -2.83
CA PRO A 8 -8.40 14.81 -4.24
C PRO A 8 -7.40 15.94 -4.51
N GLY A 9 -7.50 17.08 -3.81
CA GLY A 9 -6.58 18.20 -3.97
C GLY A 9 -5.13 17.84 -3.62
N GLN A 10 -4.94 17.01 -2.59
CA GLN A 10 -3.63 16.47 -2.23
C GLN A 10 -3.07 15.52 -3.31
N ALA A 11 -3.91 14.70 -3.95
CA ALA A 11 -3.50 13.81 -5.03
C ALA A 11 -3.07 14.60 -6.29
N GLU A 12 -3.82 15.65 -6.63
CA GLU A 12 -3.48 16.58 -7.70
C GLU A 12 -2.16 17.31 -7.41
N ALA A 13 -1.98 17.80 -6.18
CA ALA A 13 -0.74 18.44 -5.76
C ALA A 13 0.47 17.49 -5.84
N PHE A 14 0.29 16.22 -5.47
CA PHE A 14 1.33 15.19 -5.62
C PHE A 14 1.73 15.01 -7.08
N LEU A 15 0.78 14.87 -8.01
CA LEU A 15 1.10 14.69 -9.43
C LEU A 15 1.71 15.96 -10.04
N SER A 16 1.21 17.13 -9.68
CA SER A 16 1.74 18.42 -10.13
C SER A 16 3.19 18.63 -9.71
N ALA A 17 3.57 18.16 -8.51
CA ALA A 17 4.95 18.19 -8.02
C ALA A 17 5.88 17.20 -8.74
N HIS A 18 5.34 16.26 -9.54
CA HIS A 18 6.12 15.24 -10.25
C HIS A 18 5.76 15.22 -11.74
N PRO A 19 6.18 16.22 -12.54
CA PRO A 19 5.84 16.32 -13.96
C PRO A 19 6.20 15.06 -14.75
N GLY A 20 5.24 14.56 -15.52
CA GLY A 20 5.35 13.32 -16.28
C GLY A 20 4.96 12.06 -15.49
N ALA A 21 4.70 12.18 -14.18
CA ALA A 21 4.09 11.10 -13.42
C ALA A 21 2.63 10.88 -13.85
N SER A 22 2.22 9.62 -13.96
CA SER A 22 0.86 9.24 -14.37
C SER A 22 0.44 7.93 -13.74
N LEU A 23 -0.86 7.72 -13.60
CA LEU A 23 -1.41 6.48 -13.05
C LEU A 23 -1.82 5.53 -14.18
N VAL A 24 -1.46 4.26 -14.00
CA VAL A 24 -1.81 3.17 -14.90
C VAL A 24 -2.36 2.01 -14.09
N ALA A 25 -3.35 1.33 -14.65
CA ALA A 25 -3.84 0.06 -14.12
C ALA A 25 -3.43 -1.07 -15.07
N LEU A 26 -2.90 -2.15 -14.50
CA LEU A 26 -2.52 -3.36 -15.22
C LEU A 26 -3.31 -4.54 -14.66
N GLY A 27 -4.10 -5.23 -15.49
CA GLY A 27 -4.94 -6.36 -15.08
C GLY A 27 -5.58 -7.02 -16.30
N SER A 28 -6.42 -8.05 -16.09
CA SER A 28 -7.20 -8.66 -17.18
C SER A 28 -8.12 -7.64 -17.84
N GLY A 29 -8.19 -7.65 -19.18
CA GLY A 29 -9.09 -6.80 -19.96
C GLY A 29 -10.54 -6.82 -19.49
N GLU A 30 -11.02 -7.96 -18.98
CA GLU A 30 -12.38 -8.13 -18.48
C GLU A 30 -12.69 -7.29 -17.23
N HIS A 31 -11.66 -6.92 -16.46
CA HIS A 31 -11.82 -6.16 -15.21
C HIS A 31 -11.94 -4.66 -15.43
N ALA A 32 -11.68 -4.14 -16.63
CA ALA A 32 -11.65 -2.70 -16.90
C ALA A 32 -12.94 -1.99 -16.43
N GLY A 33 -14.10 -2.61 -16.67
CA GLY A 33 -15.41 -2.05 -16.30
C GLY A 33 -15.71 -2.07 -14.78
N ALA A 34 -14.98 -2.88 -14.00
CA ALA A 34 -15.16 -2.94 -12.55
C ALA A 34 -14.38 -1.84 -11.80
N LEU A 35 -13.36 -1.26 -12.44
CA LEU A 35 -12.48 -0.27 -11.84
C LEU A 35 -13.09 1.12 -11.87
N ASN A 36 -12.78 1.93 -10.86
CA ASN A 36 -12.90 3.38 -10.96
C ASN A 36 -11.64 3.91 -11.67
N LEU A 37 -11.72 4.29 -12.95
CA LEU A 37 -10.59 4.83 -13.72
C LEU A 37 -10.35 6.33 -13.51
N SER A 38 -11.01 6.93 -12.52
CA SER A 38 -10.75 8.28 -12.04
C SER A 38 -10.78 8.35 -10.50
N PRO A 39 -9.94 7.56 -9.79
CA PRO A 39 -9.85 7.62 -8.34
C PRO A 39 -9.48 9.03 -7.89
N LEU A 40 -10.31 9.63 -7.04
CA LEU A 40 -10.10 10.98 -6.52
C LEU A 40 -9.96 12.06 -7.64
N GLY A 41 -10.57 11.83 -8.80
CA GLY A 41 -10.45 12.72 -9.96
C GLY A 41 -9.16 12.54 -10.78
N VAL A 42 -8.23 11.68 -10.35
CA VAL A 42 -6.98 11.41 -11.09
C VAL A 42 -7.25 10.40 -12.20
N PRO A 43 -7.03 10.73 -13.48
CA PRO A 43 -7.24 9.79 -14.58
C PRO A 43 -6.25 8.61 -14.51
N VAL A 44 -6.76 7.40 -14.75
CA VAL A 44 -5.98 6.16 -14.82
C VAL A 44 -6.11 5.55 -16.20
N THR A 45 -4.98 5.31 -16.85
CA THR A 45 -4.96 4.55 -18.11
C THR A 45 -5.00 3.06 -17.79
N PHE A 46 -6.06 2.38 -18.18
CA PHE A 46 -6.13 0.92 -18.06
C PHE A 46 -5.43 0.24 -19.23
N LEU A 47 -4.51 -0.68 -18.93
CA LEU A 47 -3.74 -1.45 -19.89
C LEU A 47 -3.97 -2.95 -19.64
N PRO A 48 -4.69 -3.66 -20.53
CA PRO A 48 -4.91 -5.10 -20.40
C PRO A 48 -3.56 -5.83 -20.42
N ALA A 49 -3.28 -6.62 -19.38
CA ALA A 49 -1.97 -7.24 -19.21
C ALA A 49 -1.64 -8.24 -20.33
N GLU A 50 -2.64 -8.97 -20.81
CA GLU A 50 -2.54 -9.90 -21.95
C GLU A 50 -2.17 -9.20 -23.27
N ARG A 51 -2.30 -7.87 -23.35
CA ARG A 51 -1.89 -7.04 -24.50
C ARG A 51 -0.67 -6.17 -24.21
N ASN A 52 -0.16 -6.16 -22.98
CA ASN A 52 0.91 -5.30 -22.50
C ASN A 52 2.01 -6.12 -21.81
N VAL A 53 2.47 -7.18 -22.47
CA VAL A 53 3.39 -8.18 -21.93
C VAL A 53 4.69 -7.56 -21.41
N ASP A 54 5.28 -6.61 -22.14
CA ASP A 54 6.52 -5.95 -21.73
C ASP A 54 6.37 -5.19 -20.41
N LEU A 55 5.24 -4.51 -20.22
CA LEU A 55 4.95 -3.78 -18.97
C LEU A 55 4.75 -4.75 -17.81
N ALA A 56 4.03 -5.85 -18.03
CA ALA A 56 3.86 -6.91 -17.05
C ALA A 56 5.21 -7.52 -16.65
N MET A 57 6.07 -7.80 -17.62
CA MET A 57 7.42 -8.34 -17.39
C MET A 57 8.31 -7.36 -16.62
N ARG A 58 8.23 -6.05 -16.93
CA ARG A 58 8.92 -4.99 -16.16
C ARG A 58 8.44 -4.95 -14.71
N TYR A 59 7.12 -5.00 -14.49
CA TYR A 59 6.57 -5.05 -13.13
C TYR A 59 7.06 -6.27 -12.35
N LEU A 60 6.97 -7.48 -12.92
CA LEU A 60 7.40 -8.70 -12.26
C LEU A 60 8.89 -8.67 -11.91
N SER A 61 9.73 -8.18 -12.82
CA SER A 61 11.17 -8.02 -12.57
C SER A 61 11.45 -6.99 -11.48
N LEU A 62 10.73 -5.87 -11.47
CA LEU A 62 10.85 -4.86 -10.41
C LEU A 62 10.38 -5.38 -9.05
N ASN A 63 9.32 -6.19 -9.03
CA ASN A 63 8.81 -6.82 -7.82
C ASN A 63 9.85 -7.76 -7.21
N GLN A 64 10.42 -8.66 -8.01
CA GLN A 64 11.50 -9.54 -7.55
C GLN A 64 12.73 -8.76 -7.07
N PHE A 65 13.07 -7.66 -7.74
CA PHE A 65 14.17 -6.81 -7.30
C PHE A 65 13.89 -6.17 -5.94
N ALA A 66 12.66 -5.68 -5.71
CA ALA A 66 12.29 -5.00 -4.48
C ALA A 66 12.20 -5.94 -3.26
N PHE A 67 11.78 -7.19 -3.45
CA PHE A 67 11.52 -8.13 -2.36
C PHE A 67 12.52 -9.29 -2.27
N GLY A 68 13.39 -9.49 -3.25
CA GLY A 68 14.32 -10.62 -3.27
C GLY A 68 13.60 -11.97 -3.14
N GLY A 69 14.09 -12.84 -2.24
CA GLY A 69 13.56 -14.19 -2.03
C GLY A 69 12.22 -14.29 -1.27
N ILE A 70 11.75 -13.19 -0.64
CA ILE A 70 10.49 -13.16 0.11
C ILE A 70 9.30 -12.63 -0.73
N GLY A 71 9.57 -12.26 -1.98
CA GLY A 71 8.53 -11.80 -2.90
C GLY A 71 7.59 -12.93 -3.34
N VAL A 72 6.39 -12.57 -3.75
CA VAL A 72 5.45 -13.52 -4.36
C VAL A 72 6.09 -14.09 -5.64
N PRO A 73 6.12 -15.42 -5.85
CA PRO A 73 6.66 -16.00 -7.08
C PRO A 73 6.00 -15.40 -8.32
N ARG A 74 6.76 -15.16 -9.39
CA ARG A 74 6.28 -14.42 -10.59
C ARG A 74 4.99 -14.98 -11.15
N TRP A 75 4.89 -16.30 -11.24
CA TRP A 75 3.72 -16.97 -11.80
C TRP A 75 2.49 -16.76 -10.91
N VAL A 76 2.62 -16.90 -9.58
CA VAL A 76 1.55 -16.61 -8.61
C VAL A 76 1.12 -15.15 -8.70
N LEU A 77 2.09 -14.22 -8.72
CA LEU A 77 1.79 -12.80 -8.80
C LEU A 77 1.07 -12.46 -10.11
N SER A 78 1.41 -13.15 -11.20
CA SER A 78 0.73 -13.02 -12.49
C SER A 78 -0.73 -13.44 -12.42
N ASP A 79 -1.00 -14.64 -11.91
CA ASP A 79 -2.36 -15.15 -11.75
C ASP A 79 -3.18 -14.24 -10.84
N LEU A 80 -2.56 -13.67 -9.80
CA LEU A 80 -3.22 -12.80 -8.85
C LEU A 80 -3.69 -11.46 -9.46
N TYR A 81 -2.92 -10.81 -10.32
CA TYR A 81 -3.42 -9.60 -10.98
C TYR A 81 -4.27 -9.89 -12.23
N LEU A 82 -4.20 -11.11 -12.79
CA LEU A 82 -5.00 -11.52 -13.94
C LEU A 82 -6.39 -12.01 -13.54
N LEU A 83 -6.54 -12.66 -12.39
CA LEU A 83 -7.79 -13.35 -12.02
C LEU A 83 -8.69 -12.54 -11.07
N PRO A 84 -8.28 -12.18 -9.84
CA PRO A 84 -9.16 -11.42 -8.95
C PRO A 84 -8.92 -9.90 -8.96
N GLY A 85 -7.84 -9.40 -9.55
CA GLY A 85 -7.36 -8.04 -9.23
C GLY A 85 -6.90 -7.17 -10.40
N ALA A 86 -6.16 -6.13 -10.01
CA ALA A 86 -5.40 -5.24 -10.87
C ALA A 86 -4.26 -4.62 -10.07
N ILE A 87 -3.15 -4.31 -10.73
CA ILE A 87 -2.03 -3.56 -10.17
C ILE A 87 -2.23 -2.09 -10.52
N GLY A 88 -2.14 -1.21 -9.53
CA GLY A 88 -1.96 0.21 -9.80
C GLY A 88 -0.48 0.54 -9.89
N LEU A 89 -0.12 1.28 -10.92
CA LEU A 89 1.23 1.69 -11.26
C LEU A 89 1.29 3.21 -11.24
N LEU A 90 2.30 3.76 -10.56
CA LEU A 90 2.75 5.12 -10.80
C LEU A 90 3.86 5.06 -11.84
N ARG A 91 3.57 5.51 -13.05
CA ARG A 91 4.57 5.69 -14.09
C ARG A 91 5.25 7.03 -13.94
N CYS A 92 6.52 7.10 -14.32
CA CYS A 92 7.32 8.32 -14.34
C CYS A 92 8.34 8.26 -15.49
N PRO A 93 8.91 9.40 -15.91
CA PRO A 93 10.10 9.40 -16.76
C PRO A 93 11.26 8.63 -16.13
N ALA A 94 12.01 7.87 -16.93
CA ALA A 94 13.14 7.07 -16.47
C ALA A 94 14.22 7.90 -15.75
N ARG A 95 14.42 9.17 -16.14
CA ARG A 95 15.32 10.13 -15.48
C ARG A 95 15.03 10.36 -13.99
N MET A 96 13.84 10.04 -13.52
CA MET A 96 13.49 10.11 -12.09
C MET A 96 13.98 8.90 -11.29
N LEU A 97 14.38 7.82 -11.96
CA LEU A 97 14.86 6.58 -11.35
C LEU A 97 16.38 6.64 -11.16
N SER A 98 16.91 5.86 -10.20
CA SER A 98 18.35 5.67 -10.08
C SER A 98 18.93 4.94 -11.31
N ALA A 99 20.21 5.17 -11.61
CA ALA A 99 20.89 4.50 -12.73
C ALA A 99 20.78 2.96 -12.65
N SER A 100 20.90 2.38 -11.45
CA SER A 100 20.75 0.93 -11.24
C SER A 100 19.36 0.40 -11.60
N VAL A 101 18.30 1.19 -11.35
CA VAL A 101 16.92 0.81 -11.70
C VAL A 101 16.68 1.02 -13.19
N GLN A 102 17.22 2.10 -13.79
CA GLN A 102 17.18 2.34 -15.23
C GLN A 102 17.81 1.18 -16.02
N GLU A 103 19.02 0.77 -15.63
CA GLU A 103 19.74 -0.36 -16.23
C GLU A 103 18.92 -1.66 -16.10
N ARG A 104 18.40 -1.94 -14.89
CA ARG A 104 17.59 -3.14 -14.62
C ARG A 104 16.34 -3.23 -15.50
N LEU A 105 15.67 -2.09 -15.71
CA LEU A 105 14.44 -2.01 -16.47
C LEU A 105 14.67 -1.81 -17.97
N GLY A 106 15.90 -1.52 -18.39
CA GLY A 106 16.25 -1.21 -19.78
C GLY A 106 15.53 0.03 -20.29
N VAL A 107 15.53 1.11 -19.50
CA VAL A 107 14.85 2.38 -19.82
C VAL A 107 15.79 3.56 -19.59
N ALA A 108 15.71 4.61 -20.42
CA ALA A 108 16.55 5.80 -20.28
C ALA A 108 15.79 7.11 -20.54
N GLY A 109 16.36 8.22 -20.03
CA GLY A 109 15.88 9.58 -20.31
C GLY A 109 14.39 9.78 -20.00
N ASP A 110 13.61 10.04 -21.03
CA ASP A 110 12.18 10.36 -20.92
C ASP A 110 11.28 9.16 -21.18
N GLU A 111 11.87 7.99 -21.41
CA GLU A 111 11.11 6.75 -21.55
C GLU A 111 10.26 6.50 -20.31
N PRO A 112 9.00 6.10 -20.48
CA PRO A 112 8.17 5.81 -19.33
C PRO A 112 8.58 4.53 -18.60
N ALA A 113 8.70 4.65 -17.29
CA ALA A 113 9.11 3.58 -16.39
C ALA A 113 8.15 3.45 -15.19
N ILE A 114 8.24 2.32 -14.47
CA ILE A 114 7.47 2.09 -13.25
C ILE A 114 8.24 2.71 -12.07
N GLY A 115 7.69 3.77 -11.49
CA GLY A 115 8.25 4.43 -10.31
C GLY A 115 7.76 3.83 -8.99
N ALA A 116 6.49 3.40 -8.95
CA ALA A 116 5.92 2.68 -7.82
C ALA A 116 4.77 1.76 -8.29
N ALA A 117 4.48 0.73 -7.51
CA ALA A 117 3.39 -0.20 -7.82
C ALA A 117 2.74 -0.74 -6.55
N TYR A 118 1.42 -0.91 -6.59
CA TYR A 118 0.66 -1.55 -5.54
C TYR A 118 -0.29 -2.60 -6.12
N TYR A 119 -0.31 -3.76 -5.49
CA TYR A 119 -1.26 -4.83 -5.79
C TYR A 119 -2.11 -5.14 -4.56
N ALA A 120 -3.42 -5.17 -4.78
CA ALA A 120 -4.40 -5.65 -3.83
C ALA A 120 -5.44 -6.54 -4.53
N ALA A 121 -5.94 -7.52 -3.80
CA ALA A 121 -6.97 -8.45 -4.26
C ALA A 121 -8.26 -8.25 -3.46
N PRO A 122 -9.45 -8.45 -4.05
CA PRO A 122 -10.68 -8.53 -3.29
C PRO A 122 -10.64 -9.72 -2.33
N SER A 123 -11.32 -9.57 -1.18
CA SER A 123 -11.60 -10.68 -0.27
C SER A 123 -13.04 -11.17 -0.44
N LEU A 124 -13.39 -12.28 0.24
CA LEU A 124 -14.78 -12.76 0.31
C LEU A 124 -15.73 -11.76 1.00
N THR A 125 -15.19 -10.87 1.83
CA THR A 125 -15.97 -9.83 2.51
C THR A 125 -16.13 -8.63 1.59
N PRO A 126 -17.36 -8.23 1.22
CA PRO A 126 -17.59 -7.10 0.32
C PRO A 126 -16.90 -5.81 0.78
N GLY A 127 -16.22 -5.14 -0.14
CA GLY A 127 -15.49 -3.89 0.11
C GLY A 127 -14.19 -4.04 0.90
N LEU A 128 -13.84 -5.24 1.37
CA LEU A 128 -12.55 -5.52 1.99
C LEU A 128 -11.59 -6.08 0.95
N PHE A 129 -10.42 -5.45 0.83
CA PHE A 129 -9.33 -5.88 -0.02
C PHE A 129 -8.13 -6.36 0.82
N ILE A 130 -7.39 -7.34 0.33
CA ILE A 130 -6.11 -7.75 0.89
C ILE A 130 -4.96 -7.05 0.17
N GLY A 131 -4.04 -6.46 0.94
CA GLY A 131 -2.80 -5.89 0.38
C GLY A 131 -1.75 -6.97 0.23
N VAL A 132 -1.18 -7.10 -0.97
CA VAL A 132 -0.24 -8.19 -1.27
C VAL A 132 1.16 -7.67 -1.56
N SER A 133 1.29 -6.58 -2.33
CA SER A 133 2.60 -6.07 -2.69
C SER A 133 2.60 -4.55 -2.84
N LEU A 134 3.62 -3.89 -2.28
CA LEU A 134 3.88 -2.46 -2.42
C LEU A 134 5.37 -2.20 -2.64
N LEU A 135 5.72 -1.69 -3.81
CA LEU A 135 7.10 -1.28 -4.11
C LEU A 135 7.16 0.18 -4.57
N SER A 136 8.31 0.80 -4.35
CA SER A 136 8.63 2.11 -4.90
C SER A 136 10.13 2.23 -5.09
N VAL A 137 10.52 2.81 -6.22
CA VAL A 137 11.90 3.14 -6.59
C VAL A 137 12.08 4.66 -6.76
N LEU A 138 11.17 5.43 -6.15
CA LEU A 138 11.18 6.89 -6.10
C LEU A 138 11.35 7.37 -4.64
N PRO A 139 12.55 7.26 -4.04
CA PRO A 139 12.76 7.62 -2.66
C PRO A 139 12.46 9.11 -2.41
N GLY A 140 11.91 9.43 -1.23
CA GLY A 140 11.62 10.81 -0.82
C GLY A 140 10.40 11.48 -1.48
N THR A 141 9.88 10.95 -2.59
CA THR A 141 8.75 11.55 -3.32
C THR A 141 7.37 11.38 -2.66
N GLY A 142 7.24 10.38 -1.77
CA GLY A 142 5.94 9.96 -1.26
C GLY A 142 5.15 9.06 -2.23
N ALA A 143 5.78 8.51 -3.28
CA ALA A 143 5.10 7.65 -4.26
C ALA A 143 4.43 6.41 -3.65
N SER A 144 5.05 5.74 -2.66
CA SER A 144 4.50 4.50 -2.08
C SER A 144 3.10 4.66 -1.45
N PRO A 145 2.87 5.61 -0.53
CA PRO A 145 1.52 5.79 0.00
C PRO A 145 0.52 6.28 -1.04
N TRP A 146 0.94 7.08 -2.02
CA TRP A 146 0.05 7.57 -3.07
C TRP A 146 -0.38 6.49 -4.05
N VAL A 147 0.55 5.67 -4.57
CA VAL A 147 0.17 4.54 -5.44
C VAL A 147 -0.75 3.59 -4.69
N LYS A 148 -0.51 3.34 -3.39
CA LYS A 148 -1.39 2.53 -2.55
C LYS A 148 -2.79 3.13 -2.43
N ALA A 149 -2.89 4.39 -2.03
CA ALA A 149 -4.17 5.07 -1.85
C ALA A 149 -4.99 5.13 -3.15
N LEU A 150 -4.36 5.57 -4.25
CA LEU A 150 -5.01 5.68 -5.56
C LEU A 150 -5.46 4.31 -6.09
N THR A 151 -4.65 3.27 -5.92
CA THR A 151 -5.03 1.90 -6.31
C THR A 151 -6.21 1.39 -5.49
N LEU A 152 -6.23 1.63 -4.18
CA LEU A 152 -7.35 1.22 -3.33
C LEU A 152 -8.65 1.94 -3.70
N GLN A 153 -8.57 3.24 -4.02
CA GLN A 153 -9.72 4.01 -4.50
C GLN A 153 -10.17 3.56 -5.91
N MET A 154 -9.23 3.19 -6.78
CA MET A 154 -9.51 2.62 -8.10
C MET A 154 -10.26 1.29 -7.96
N LEU A 155 -9.85 0.46 -7.00
CA LEU A 155 -10.50 -0.81 -6.66
C LEU A 155 -11.80 -0.64 -5.86
N ARG A 156 -12.18 0.60 -5.51
CA ARG A 156 -13.35 0.92 -4.66
C ARG A 156 -13.29 0.22 -3.29
N ALA A 157 -12.08 0.03 -2.77
CA ALA A 157 -11.86 -0.57 -1.47
C ALA A 157 -12.43 0.33 -0.37
N ARG A 158 -13.24 -0.26 0.51
CA ARG A 158 -13.74 0.39 1.73
C ARG A 158 -12.82 0.14 2.90
N ARG A 159 -12.22 -1.06 2.93
CA ARG A 159 -11.25 -1.46 3.93
C ARG A 159 -10.09 -2.19 3.27
N LEU A 160 -8.93 -2.10 3.88
CA LEU A 160 -7.75 -2.89 3.55
C LEU A 160 -7.45 -3.81 4.73
N ARG A 161 -7.20 -5.10 4.48
CA ARG A 161 -6.54 -6.00 5.41
C ARG A 161 -5.14 -6.32 4.89
N GLY A 162 -4.15 -6.29 5.77
CA GLY A 162 -2.77 -6.57 5.40
C GLY A 162 -2.04 -7.33 6.48
N VAL A 163 -0.87 -7.84 6.11
CA VAL A 163 0.11 -8.39 7.04
C VAL A 163 1.29 -7.42 7.10
N ALA A 164 1.78 -7.18 8.30
CA ALA A 164 3.01 -6.45 8.54
C ALA A 164 3.84 -7.14 9.62
N GLN A 165 5.11 -6.77 9.73
CA GLN A 165 6.02 -7.27 10.76
C GLN A 165 6.33 -6.16 11.75
N TRP A 166 6.38 -6.49 13.05
CA TRP A 166 6.48 -5.51 14.13
C TRP A 166 7.71 -4.60 14.05
N ASP A 167 8.85 -5.18 13.66
CA ASP A 167 10.15 -4.51 13.60
C ASP A 167 10.52 -4.05 12.18
N ASN A 168 9.59 -4.14 11.23
CA ASN A 168 9.84 -3.76 9.85
C ASN A 168 9.51 -2.28 9.62
N PRO A 169 10.46 -1.47 9.10
CA PRO A 169 10.23 -0.04 8.82
C PRO A 169 9.03 0.25 7.89
N SER A 170 8.60 -0.74 7.10
CA SER A 170 7.42 -0.62 6.23
C SER A 170 6.13 -0.33 7.00
N VAL A 171 6.02 -0.66 8.29
CA VAL A 171 4.87 -0.29 9.15
C VAL A 171 4.56 1.21 9.07
N ARG A 172 5.58 2.04 8.89
CA ARG A 172 5.46 3.49 8.67
C ARG A 172 4.70 3.85 7.39
N VAL A 173 4.87 3.05 6.35
CA VAL A 173 4.16 3.19 5.07
C VAL A 173 2.73 2.66 5.20
N HIS A 174 2.53 1.55 5.91
CA HIS A 174 1.19 1.01 6.15
C HIS A 174 0.32 2.01 6.93
N SER A 175 0.84 2.56 8.02
CA SER A 175 0.17 3.57 8.88
C SER A 175 0.07 4.97 8.25
N ARG A 176 0.58 5.15 7.01
CA ARG A 176 0.52 6.44 6.31
C ARG A 176 -0.90 6.83 5.89
N LEU A 177 -1.76 5.84 5.66
CA LEU A 177 -3.16 6.03 5.30
C LEU A 177 -4.07 6.23 6.53
N GLY A 178 -3.51 6.14 7.74
CA GLY A 178 -4.25 6.24 8.99
C GLY A 178 -3.85 5.14 9.99
N PRO A 179 -4.47 5.15 11.18
CA PRO A 179 -4.24 4.13 12.19
C PRO A 179 -4.60 2.73 11.68
N LEU A 180 -3.81 1.74 12.08
CA LEU A 180 -3.99 0.34 11.69
C LEU A 180 -4.68 -0.41 12.82
N ARG A 181 -5.93 -0.84 12.62
CA ARG A 181 -6.63 -1.67 13.61
C ARG A 181 -5.98 -3.04 13.66
N LEU A 182 -5.54 -3.49 14.83
CA LEU A 182 -5.09 -4.86 15.01
C LEU A 182 -6.27 -5.82 14.84
N VAL A 183 -6.05 -6.88 14.07
CA VAL A 183 -7.04 -7.95 13.86
C VAL A 183 -6.64 -9.20 14.61
N GLY A 184 -5.36 -9.57 14.57
CA GLY A 184 -4.87 -10.79 15.22
C GLY A 184 -3.62 -11.34 14.56
N ARG A 185 -3.38 -12.62 14.80
CA ARG A 185 -2.24 -13.37 14.29
C ARG A 185 -2.36 -13.65 12.80
N VAL A 186 -1.22 -13.82 12.16
CA VAL A 186 -1.17 -14.36 10.80
C VAL A 186 -1.63 -15.83 10.80
N PRO A 187 -2.35 -16.28 9.75
CA PRO A 187 -2.81 -17.66 9.66
C PRO A 187 -1.66 -18.67 9.57
N GLY A 188 -1.92 -19.91 9.99
CA GLY A 188 -0.92 -20.96 10.18
C GLY A 188 -0.03 -21.24 8.96
N GLY A 189 1.26 -21.49 9.21
CA GLY A 189 2.27 -21.75 8.18
C GLY A 189 3.00 -20.49 7.67
N HIS A 190 2.68 -19.31 8.19
CA HIS A 190 3.43 -18.09 7.88
C HIS A 190 4.84 -18.15 8.47
N GLU A 191 5.86 -18.07 7.61
CA GLU A 191 7.29 -18.22 7.96
C GLU A 191 7.74 -17.32 9.13
N TYR A 192 7.16 -16.11 9.22
CA TYR A 192 7.47 -15.11 10.25
C TYR A 192 6.34 -14.94 11.28
N GLY A 193 5.66 -16.02 11.64
CA GLY A 193 4.44 -16.01 12.47
C GLY A 193 4.47 -15.08 13.68
N GLU A 194 5.43 -15.28 14.59
CA GLU A 194 5.54 -14.51 15.84
C GLU A 194 5.92 -13.04 15.64
N ARG A 195 6.55 -12.73 14.51
CA ARG A 195 6.99 -11.36 14.16
C ARG A 195 5.96 -10.61 13.34
N SER A 196 4.87 -11.26 12.94
CA SER A 196 3.89 -10.72 12.00
C SER A 196 2.52 -10.55 12.65
N PHE A 197 1.75 -9.59 12.14
CA PHE A 197 0.40 -9.33 12.58
C PHE A 197 -0.50 -8.99 11.41
N VAL A 198 -1.79 -9.30 11.58
CA VAL A 198 -2.84 -8.89 10.65
C VAL A 198 -3.42 -7.58 11.14
N TYR A 199 -3.54 -6.63 10.22
CA TYR A 199 -4.14 -5.33 10.50
C TYR A 199 -5.23 -4.98 9.49
N GLU A 200 -6.08 -4.04 9.86
CA GLU A 200 -7.04 -3.39 8.98
C GLU A 200 -6.86 -1.87 8.92
N SER A 201 -7.19 -1.29 7.77
CA SER A 201 -7.31 0.16 7.58
C SER A 201 -8.70 0.49 7.04
N GLU A 202 -9.34 1.50 7.61
CA GLU A 202 -10.58 2.09 7.11
C GLU A 202 -10.26 3.10 5.99
N LEU A 203 -11.04 3.11 4.91
CA LEU A 203 -10.77 3.90 3.71
C LEU A 203 -11.96 4.76 3.26
N THR A 204 -13.13 4.64 3.91
CA THR A 204 -14.33 5.39 3.54
C THR A 204 -14.34 6.82 4.07
N ASP A 205 -13.65 7.11 5.18
CA ASP A 205 -13.51 8.46 5.73
C ASP A 205 -12.37 9.19 5.00
N LEU A 206 -12.72 9.83 3.88
CA LEU A 206 -11.74 10.54 3.05
C LEU A 206 -11.11 11.74 3.75
N THR A 207 -11.80 12.35 4.71
CA THR A 207 -11.26 13.47 5.51
C THR A 207 -10.15 12.97 6.43
N ARG A 208 -10.41 11.89 7.19
CA ARG A 208 -9.40 11.25 8.05
C ARG A 208 -8.22 10.72 7.23
N LEU A 209 -8.49 10.14 6.06
CA LEU A 209 -7.46 9.69 5.14
C LEU A 209 -6.61 10.87 4.63
N ALA A 210 -7.24 11.99 4.26
CA ALA A 210 -6.55 13.23 3.88
C ALA A 210 -5.66 13.76 5.00
N ASP A 211 -6.16 13.77 6.24
CA ASP A 211 -5.40 14.24 7.40
C ASP A 211 -4.25 13.32 7.77
N ALA A 212 -4.42 11.99 7.65
CA ALA A 212 -3.34 11.03 7.84
C ALA A 212 -2.24 11.19 6.77
N MET A 213 -2.63 11.32 5.50
CA MET A 213 -1.73 11.57 4.37
C MET A 213 -0.98 12.90 4.52
N ALA A 214 -1.65 13.95 5.02
CA ALA A 214 -1.06 15.25 5.29
C ALA A 214 -0.29 15.36 6.62
N ARG A 215 -0.22 14.30 7.45
CA ARG A 215 0.36 14.34 8.82
C ARG A 215 -0.38 15.25 9.80
N ARG A 216 -1.64 15.56 9.55
CA ARG A 216 -2.48 16.36 10.44
C ARG A 216 -3.21 15.51 11.47
N LEU A 217 -3.39 14.22 11.21
CA LEU A 217 -3.95 13.29 12.18
C LEU A 217 -2.94 12.99 13.29
N SER A 218 -3.15 13.59 14.47
CA SER A 218 -2.34 13.35 15.67
C SER A 218 -3.12 12.45 16.62
N LEU A 219 -2.64 11.22 16.82
CA LEU A 219 -3.20 10.27 17.77
C LEU A 219 -2.11 9.91 18.78
N THR A 220 -2.33 10.26 20.05
CA THR A 220 -1.42 9.92 21.13
C THR A 220 -1.50 8.41 21.41
N PRO A 221 -0.37 7.68 21.39
CA PRO A 221 -0.34 6.28 21.83
C PRO A 221 -0.61 6.21 23.33
N THR A 222 -1.43 5.25 23.75
CA THR A 222 -1.68 4.95 25.17
C THR A 222 -0.65 3.94 25.70
N LEU A 223 -0.06 3.16 24.80
CA LEU A 223 0.89 2.10 25.12
C LEU A 223 2.06 2.12 24.12
N ARG A 224 3.27 1.86 24.63
CA ARG A 224 4.48 1.62 23.85
C ARG A 224 5.03 0.25 24.21
N VAL A 225 5.24 -0.60 23.21
CA VAL A 225 5.74 -1.96 23.39
C VAL A 225 7.01 -2.14 22.55
N SER A 226 8.06 -2.75 23.10
CA SER A 226 9.26 -3.04 22.32
C SER A 226 8.91 -3.94 21.13
N ALA A 227 9.38 -3.61 19.93
CA ALA A 227 9.20 -4.42 18.73
C ALA A 227 9.87 -5.80 18.81
N THR A 228 10.73 -6.01 19.81
CA THR A 228 11.40 -7.28 20.11
C THR A 228 10.80 -8.04 21.30
N ASP A 229 9.84 -7.45 22.01
CA ASP A 229 9.14 -8.12 23.12
C ASP A 229 7.98 -8.95 22.57
N LEU A 230 8.33 -10.10 21.99
CA LEU A 230 7.37 -11.02 21.36
C LEU A 230 6.24 -11.45 22.32
N PRO A 231 6.49 -11.75 23.61
CA PRO A 231 5.40 -12.03 24.57
C PRO A 231 4.41 -10.87 24.72
N ALA A 232 4.89 -9.63 24.87
CA ALA A 232 4.00 -8.47 25.00
C ALA A 232 3.22 -8.20 23.69
N LEU A 233 3.88 -8.33 22.53
CA LEU A 233 3.24 -8.19 21.22
C LEU A 233 2.19 -9.29 20.98
N SER A 234 2.49 -10.51 21.39
CA SER A 234 1.55 -11.64 21.37
C SER A 234 0.32 -11.34 22.21
N ALA A 235 0.48 -10.79 23.42
CA ALA A 235 -0.64 -10.42 24.27
C ALA A 235 -1.55 -9.33 23.66
N LEU A 236 -0.99 -8.41 22.85
CA LEU A 236 -1.80 -7.46 22.08
C LEU A 236 -2.67 -8.16 21.04
N LEU A 237 -2.14 -9.19 20.37
CA LEU A 237 -2.90 -9.96 19.39
C LEU A 237 -4.01 -10.77 20.05
N ASP A 238 -3.74 -11.40 21.19
CA ASP A 238 -4.76 -12.14 21.95
C ASP A 238 -5.91 -11.22 22.37
N ARG A 239 -5.59 -9.99 22.82
CA ARG A 239 -6.59 -8.96 23.14
C ARG A 239 -7.41 -8.54 21.91
N ALA A 240 -6.75 -8.30 20.78
CA ALA A 240 -7.42 -7.93 19.52
C ALA A 240 -8.37 -9.04 19.04
N GLU A 241 -7.94 -10.31 19.13
CA GLU A 241 -8.75 -11.49 18.78
C GLU A 241 -9.93 -11.69 19.74
N ALA A 242 -9.78 -11.32 21.02
CA ALA A 242 -10.86 -11.27 21.99
C ALA A 242 -11.86 -10.12 21.76
N GLY A 243 -11.64 -9.28 20.73
CA GLY A 243 -12.54 -8.20 20.32
C GLY A 243 -12.16 -6.82 20.86
N GLU A 244 -11.03 -6.69 21.56
CA GLU A 244 -10.55 -5.38 22.00
C GLU A 244 -10.10 -4.54 20.80
N VAL A 245 -10.46 -3.26 20.82
CA VAL A 245 -10.11 -2.31 19.76
C VAL A 245 -8.73 -1.72 20.03
N LEU A 246 -7.74 -2.17 19.28
CA LEU A 246 -6.36 -1.70 19.36
C LEU A 246 -5.91 -1.15 18.00
N HIS A 247 -5.21 -0.03 18.02
CA HIS A 247 -4.71 0.61 16.81
C HIS A 247 -3.20 0.86 16.89
N LEU A 248 -2.44 0.53 15.83
CA LEU A 248 -1.14 1.14 15.64
C LEU A 248 -1.33 2.54 15.08
N VAL A 249 -0.82 3.54 15.79
CA VAL A 249 -0.89 4.95 15.37
C VAL A 249 0.42 5.35 14.71
N TYR A 250 0.34 6.17 13.66
CA TYR A 250 1.52 6.60 12.90
C TYR A 250 2.62 7.19 13.83
N PRO A 251 3.92 6.86 13.65
CA PRO A 251 4.54 6.02 12.61
C PRO A 251 4.36 4.49 12.73
N GLY A 252 3.64 4.03 13.74
CA GLY A 252 3.44 2.61 14.06
C GLY A 252 4.64 1.98 14.73
N LEU A 253 5.86 2.38 14.34
CA LEU A 253 7.14 2.01 14.94
C LEU A 253 8.03 3.25 15.07
N GLU A 254 8.52 3.53 16.28
CA GLU A 254 9.43 4.65 16.58
C GLU A 254 10.48 4.22 17.60
N ALA A 255 11.76 4.39 17.28
CA ALA A 255 12.87 4.03 18.19
C ALA A 255 12.77 2.59 18.76
N GLY A 256 12.34 1.63 17.92
CA GLY A 256 12.15 0.24 18.33
C GLY A 256 10.88 -0.02 19.15
N GLN A 257 10.00 0.97 19.32
CA GLN A 257 8.75 0.86 20.05
C GLN A 257 7.55 0.87 19.10
N VAL A 258 6.71 -0.15 19.19
CA VAL A 258 5.39 -0.20 18.57
C VAL A 258 4.46 0.75 19.31
N LEU A 259 3.80 1.64 18.57
CA LEU A 259 2.97 2.70 19.12
C LEU A 259 1.49 2.30 19.06
N VAL A 260 0.91 1.98 20.20
CA VAL A 260 -0.45 1.45 20.30
C VAL A 260 -1.37 2.48 20.96
N ARG A 261 -2.56 2.64 20.40
CA ARG A 261 -3.69 3.34 21.01
C ARG A 261 -4.79 2.33 21.28
N GLU A 262 -5.18 2.27 22.54
CA GLU A 262 -6.31 1.46 23.01
C GLU A 262 -7.62 2.23 22.85
N GLY A 263 -8.68 1.49 22.51
CA GLY A 263 -10.02 2.02 22.36
C GLY A 263 -10.36 2.52 20.95
N PRO A 264 -11.63 2.95 20.75
CA PRO A 264 -12.09 3.50 19.48
C PRO A 264 -11.36 4.80 19.13
N LEU A 265 -11.43 5.16 17.85
CA LEU A 265 -10.93 6.42 17.32
C LEU A 265 -12.10 7.38 17.22
N ASP A 266 -12.15 8.35 18.13
CA ASP A 266 -13.11 9.46 18.12
C ASP A 266 -12.98 10.30 16.84
#